data_AF-A0AB35I1C6-F1
#
_entry.id   AF-A0AB35I1C6-F1
#
_cell.length_a   1.000
_cell.length_b   1.000
_cell.length_c   1.000
_cell.angle_alpha   90.00
_cell.angle_beta   90.00
_cell.angle_gamma   90.00
#
_symmetry.space_group_name_H-M   'P 1'
#
loop_
_entity.id
_entity.type
_entity.pdbx_description
1 polymer ?
#
loop_
_entity_poly.entity_id
_entity_poly.type
_entity_poly.pdbx_seq_one_letter_code
_entity_poly.pdbx_strand_id
1 'polypeptide(L)' 'AAQAKGWTLREVVDRWHQLCKGSPLSQRFARSEALNGAELARLREVAAEWRARLMDVSWFMRMLNESIARQANRED' A
#
# COMPACT_ATOMS: atom_id res chain seq x y z
N ALA A 1 5.14 18.07 2.23
CA ALA A 1 5.25 16.59 2.35
C ALA A 1 5.76 16.15 3.74
N ALA A 2 5.13 16.58 4.84
CA ALA A 2 5.65 16.36 6.20
C ALA A 2 4.83 15.37 7.07
N GLN A 3 3.61 15.00 6.66
CA GLN A 3 2.72 14.18 7.52
C GLN A 3 3.09 12.69 7.58
N ALA A 4 4.01 12.24 6.74
CA ALA A 4 4.31 10.82 6.60
C ALA A 4 5.60 10.39 7.30
N LYS A 5 6.18 11.14 8.25
CA LYS A 5 7.21 10.62 9.17
C LYS A 5 6.64 9.94 10.42
N GLY A 6 5.35 10.12 10.71
CA GLY A 6 4.71 9.60 11.93
C GLY A 6 3.86 8.32 11.78
N TRP A 7 3.58 7.85 10.55
CA TRP A 7 2.67 6.70 10.40
C TRP A 7 3.27 5.41 10.95
N THR A 8 2.47 4.70 11.74
CA THR A 8 2.72 3.34 12.19
C THR A 8 2.58 2.35 11.03
N LEU A 9 3.11 1.14 11.21
CA LEU A 9 2.95 0.06 10.24
C LEU A 9 1.47 -0.17 9.88
N ARG A 10 0.60 -0.14 10.91
CA ARG A 10 -0.85 -0.32 10.76
C ARG A 10 -1.47 0.77 9.90
N GLU A 11 -1.15 2.03 10.15
CA GLU A 11 -1.67 3.14 9.35
C GLU A 11 -1.23 3.08 7.88
N VAL A 12 0.02 2.66 7.62
CA VAL A 12 0.52 2.47 6.25
C VAL A 12 -0.25 1.35 5.55
N VAL A 13 -0.46 0.22 6.22
CA VAL A 13 -1.20 -0.93 5.69
C VAL A 13 -2.66 -0.54 5.42
N ASP A 14 -3.33 0.08 6.39
CA ASP A 14 -4.75 0.46 6.27
C ASP A 14 -4.94 1.49 5.15
N ARG A 15 -4.08 2.50 5.04
CA ARG A 15 -4.11 3.48 3.94
C ARG A 15 -3.84 2.83 2.59
N TRP A 16 -2.89 1.90 2.53
CA TRP A 16 -2.64 1.15 1.30
C TRP A 16 -3.84 0.30 0.89
N HIS A 17 -4.53 -0.31 1.85
CA HIS A 17 -5.74 -1.12 1.61
C HIS A 17 -6.93 -0.33 1.07
N GLN A 18 -6.99 0.98 1.33
CA GLN A 18 -7.99 1.86 0.72
C GLN A 18 -7.76 2.08 -0.79
N LEU A 19 -6.53 1.91 -1.27
CA LEU A 19 -6.15 2.14 -2.67
C LEU A 19 -5.93 0.84 -3.46
N CYS A 20 -5.40 -0.17 -2.78
CA CYS A 20 -4.95 -1.44 -3.34
C CYS A 20 -5.46 -2.59 -2.48
N LYS A 21 -5.69 -3.79 -3.04
CA LYS A 21 -6.08 -4.97 -2.24
C LYS A 21 -5.03 -5.44 -1.22
N GLY A 22 -3.77 -4.97 -1.35
CA GLY A 22 -2.64 -5.40 -0.52
C GLY A 22 -2.18 -6.84 -0.80
N SER A 23 -1.31 -7.37 0.06
CA SER A 23 -0.86 -8.76 0.04
C SER A 23 -1.62 -9.62 1.07
N PRO A 24 -1.70 -10.95 0.92
CA PRO A 24 -2.33 -11.83 1.91
C PRO A 24 -1.76 -11.63 3.32
N LEU A 25 -0.44 -11.44 3.42
CA LEU A 25 0.25 -11.13 4.67
C LEU A 25 -0.27 -9.84 5.33
N SER A 26 -0.44 -8.78 4.54
CA SER A 26 -0.97 -7.51 5.05
C SER A 26 -2.45 -7.59 5.43
N GLN A 27 -3.25 -8.43 4.76
CA GLN A 27 -4.65 -8.66 5.10
C GLN A 27 -4.78 -9.40 6.43
N ARG A 28 -3.94 -10.43 6.65
CA ARG A 28 -3.84 -11.11 7.95
C ARG A 28 -3.44 -10.13 9.05
N PHE A 29 -2.46 -9.26 8.80
CA PHE A 29 -2.10 -8.18 9.74
C PHE A 29 -3.24 -7.21 10.03
N ALA A 30 -4.00 -6.80 9.01
CA ALA A 30 -5.14 -5.89 9.17
C ALA A 30 -6.27 -6.52 10.01
N ARG A 31 -6.42 -7.84 9.92
CA ARG A 31 -7.34 -8.65 10.75
C ARG A 31 -6.83 -8.92 12.17
N SER A 32 -5.68 -8.35 12.53
CA SER A 32 -5.01 -8.58 13.83
C SER A 32 -4.70 -10.06 14.07
N GLU A 33 -4.46 -10.84 13.00
CA GLU A 33 -3.96 -12.20 13.14
C GLU A 33 -2.52 -12.21 13.66
N ALA A 34 -2.17 -13.24 14.42
CA ALA A 34 -0.81 -13.44 14.89
C ALA A 34 0.13 -13.68 13.68
N LEU A 35 1.07 -12.77 13.49
CA LEU A 35 2.19 -12.93 12.57
C LEU A 35 3.44 -13.32 13.35
N ASN A 36 4.23 -14.22 12.79
CA ASN A 36 5.55 -14.52 13.34
C ASN A 36 6.54 -13.37 13.09
N GLY A 37 7.70 -13.42 13.75
CA GLY A 37 8.71 -12.35 13.63
C GLY A 37 9.21 -12.12 12.20
N ALA A 38 9.34 -13.17 11.39
CA ALA A 38 9.78 -13.08 10.00
C ALA A 38 8.70 -12.48 9.09
N GLU A 39 7.45 -12.89 9.28
CA GLU A 39 6.26 -12.33 8.62
C GLU A 39 6.13 -10.83 8.91
N LEU A 40 6.30 -10.44 10.18
CA LEU A 40 6.24 -9.03 10.57
C LEU A 40 7.41 -8.23 9.99
N ALA A 41 8.62 -8.78 9.99
CA ALA A 41 9.78 -8.14 9.38
C ALA A 41 9.56 -7.93 7.87
N ARG A 42 9.07 -8.95 7.17
CA ARG A 42 8.76 -8.85 5.74
C ARG A 42 7.67 -7.82 5.47
N LEU A 43 6.63 -7.77 6.31
CA LEU A 43 5.58 -6.77 6.19
C LEU A 43 6.12 -5.35 6.39
N ARG A 44 7.06 -5.15 7.32
CA ARG A 44 7.71 -3.84 7.54
C ARG A 44 8.50 -3.37 6.33
N GLU A 45 9.26 -4.27 5.69
CA GLU A 45 9.99 -3.95 4.45
C GLU A 45 9.03 -3.50 3.35
N VAL A 46 7.96 -4.28 3.13
CA VAL A 46 6.95 -3.98 2.10
C VAL A 46 6.22 -2.67 2.44
N ALA A 47 5.89 -2.43 3.71
CA ALA A 47 5.24 -1.20 4.13
C ALA A 47 6.14 0.03 4.00
N ALA A 48 7.47 -0.10 4.12
CA ALA A 48 8.37 1.02 3.85
C ALA A 48 8.27 1.49 2.40
N GLU A 49 8.15 0.55 1.46
CA GLU A 49 7.91 0.85 0.06
C GLU A 49 6.54 1.49 -0.18
N TRP A 50 5.49 0.95 0.46
CA TRP A 50 4.14 1.54 0.39
C TRP A 50 4.11 2.95 0.93
N ARG A 51 4.83 3.22 2.02
CA ARG A 51 4.96 4.56 2.58
C ARG A 51 5.60 5.52 1.58
N ALA A 52 6.69 5.11 0.93
CA ALA A 52 7.32 5.93 -0.10
C ALA A 52 6.34 6.23 -1.25
N ARG A 53 5.60 5.23 -1.72
CA ARG A 53 4.59 5.37 -2.77
C ARG A 53 3.41 6.27 -2.36
N LEU A 54 2.93 6.15 -1.13
CA LEU A 54 1.84 6.98 -0.57
C LEU A 54 2.28 8.44 -0.37
N MET A 55 3.58 8.70 -0.18
CA MET A 55 4.13 10.05 -0.12
C MET A 55 4.38 10.65 -1.50
N ASP A 56 4.51 9.81 -2.53
CA ASP A 56 4.75 10.24 -3.90
C ASP A 56 3.42 10.48 -4.62
N VAL A 57 3.00 11.75 -4.65
CA VAL A 57 1.80 12.21 -5.36
C VAL A 57 1.89 11.91 -6.86
N SER A 58 3.10 11.88 -7.44
CA SER A 58 3.29 11.53 -8.85
C SER A 58 3.08 10.04 -9.09
N TRP A 59 3.46 9.18 -8.14
CA TRP A 59 3.12 7.76 -8.16
C TRP A 59 1.61 7.54 -8.08
N PHE A 60 0.92 8.27 -7.20
CA PHE A 60 -0.55 8.23 -7.12
C PHE A 60 -1.21 8.63 -8.45
N MET A 61 -0.73 9.70 -9.09
CA MET A 61 -1.20 10.13 -10.42
C MET A 61 -0.90 9.09 -11.51
N ARG A 62 0.25 8.42 -11.48
CA ARG A 62 0.55 7.32 -12.41
C ARG A 62 -0.38 6.13 -12.20
N MET A 63 -0.68 5.78 -10.95
CA MET A 63 -1.61 4.69 -10.63
C MET A 63 -3.02 5.00 -11.17
N LEU A 64 -3.52 6.23 -10.96
CA LEU A 64 -4.79 6.67 -11.54
C LEU A 64 -4.77 6.64 -13.08
N ASN A 65 -3.69 7.15 -13.69
CA ASN A 65 -3.52 7.11 -15.14
C ASN A 65 -3.45 5.68 -15.68
N GLU A 66 -2.81 4.73 -15.00
CA GLU A 66 -2.80 3.34 -15.41
C GLU A 66 -4.18 2.69 -15.32
N SER A 67 -4.95 2.97 -14.26
CA SER A 67 -6.32 2.46 -14.15
C SER A 67 -7.23 3.04 -15.23
N ILE A 68 -7.14 4.34 -15.52
CA ILE A 68 -7.91 5.00 -16.58
C ILE A 68 -7.45 4.49 -17.96
N ALA A 69 -6.14 4.39 -18.22
CA ALA A 69 -5.61 3.89 -19.48
C ALA A 69 -5.97 2.41 -19.72
N ARG A 70 -5.98 1.57 -18.68
CA ARG A 70 -6.43 0.17 -18.80
C ARG A 70 -7.94 0.08 -19.08
N GLN A 71 -8.72 1.05 -18.62
CA GLN A 71 -10.16 1.11 -18.86
C GLN A 71 -10.47 1.65 -20.26
N ALA A 72 -9.70 2.62 -20.74
CA ALA A 72 -9.80 3.16 -22.10
C ALA A 72 -9.31 2.18 -23.19
N ASN A 73 -8.23 1.43 -22.95
CA ASN A 73 -7.71 0.43 -23.90
C ASN A 73 -8.51 -0.88 -23.94
N ARG A 74 -9.69 -0.95 -23.29
CA ARG A 74 -10.63 -2.07 -23.41
C ARG A 74 -11.79 -1.80 -24.37
N GLU A 75 -11.85 -0.60 -24.93
CA GLU A 75 -12.71 -0.25 -26.06
C GLU A 75 -11.85 -0.03 -27.30
N ASP A 76 -11.28 -1.11 -27.83
CA ASP A 76 -10.94 -1.29 -29.26
C ASP A 76 -11.17 -2.76 -29.64
#